data_AF-A2FM50-F1
#
_entry.id   AF-A2FM50-F1
#
_cell.length_a   1.000
_cell.length_b   1.000
_cell.length_c   1.000
_cell.angle_alpha   90.00
_cell.angle_beta   90.00
_cell.angle_gamma   90.00
#
_symmetry.space_group_name_H-M   'P 1'
#
loop_
_entity.id
_entity.type
_entity.pdbx_description
1 polymer ?
#
loop_
_entity_poly.entity_id
_entity_poly.type
_entity_poly.pdbx_seq_one_letter_code
_entity_poly.pdbx_strand_id
1 'polypeptide(L)'
;MAPIGERTQRFFLGFLISTTFTSAVYSYSYFRYLKYHYNELVSIKYIKLTDKFSENLSIIVRAMIMHYKMVSGTGLAMFLVFLMLLFFTIQQMYYISKNVTQIELDKYEYEDRRRKQQVYDPVINIYDNGVFWNWMECLFPPSPHNKAD
;
A
#
# COMPACT_ATOMS: atom_id res chain seq x y z
N MET A 1 20.57 3.31 -11.19
CA MET A 1 19.93 2.76 -9.98
C MET A 1 20.21 1.27 -9.96
N ALA A 2 20.72 0.72 -8.85
CA ALA A 2 20.89 -0.72 -8.73
C ALA A 2 19.50 -1.40 -8.68
N PRO A 3 19.31 -2.57 -9.30
CA PRO A 3 18.06 -3.31 -9.21
C PRO A 3 17.79 -3.70 -7.76
N ILE A 4 16.51 -3.81 -7.39
CA ILE A 4 16.11 -4.31 -6.07
C ILE A 4 16.41 -5.81 -6.03
N GLY A 5 17.51 -6.17 -5.39
CA GLY A 5 17.86 -7.55 -5.06
C GLY A 5 17.88 -7.78 -3.55
N GLU A 6 18.30 -8.99 -3.14
CA GLU A 6 18.34 -9.46 -1.75
C GLU A 6 18.93 -8.43 -0.77
N ARG A 7 20.06 -7.80 -1.13
CA ARG A 7 20.77 -6.85 -0.24
C ARG A 7 20.05 -5.51 -0.05
N THR A 8 19.26 -5.10 -1.04
CA THR A 8 18.59 -3.79 -1.06
C THR A 8 17.13 -3.86 -0.63
N GLN A 9 16.57 -5.07 -0.53
CA GLN A 9 15.16 -5.31 -0.22
C GLN A 9 14.73 -4.68 1.12
N ARG A 10 15.57 -4.75 2.17
CA ARG A 10 15.29 -4.11 3.46
C ARG A 10 15.17 -2.59 3.38
N PHE A 11 16.00 -1.94 2.58
CA PHE A 11 15.98 -0.49 2.42
C PHE A 11 14.76 -0.06 1.60
N PHE A 12 14.41 -0.85 0.58
CA PHE A 12 13.18 -0.67 -0.17
C PHE A 12 11.94 -0.83 0.73
N LEU A 13 11.89 -1.85 1.58
CA LEU A 13 10.81 -2.04 2.54
C LEU A 13 10.71 -0.86 3.51
N GLY A 14 11.83 -0.41 4.07
CA GLY A 14 11.88 0.77 4.95
C GLY A 14 11.38 2.04 4.25
N PHE A 15 11.82 2.28 3.02
CA PHE A 15 11.34 3.38 2.18
C PHE A 15 9.83 3.29 1.93
N LEU A 16 9.33 2.10 1.61
CA LEU A 16 7.93 1.87 1.29
C LEU A 16 7.03 2.08 2.52
N ILE A 17 7.42 1.56 3.68
CA ILE A 17 6.71 1.76 4.95
C ILE A 17 6.71 3.25 5.32
N SER A 18 7.88 3.91 5.23
CA SER A 18 7.99 5.35 5.53
C SER A 18 7.11 6.19 4.62
N THR A 19 7.13 5.94 3.31
CA THR A 19 6.31 6.69 2.34
C THR A 19 4.82 6.43 2.56
N THR A 20 4.43 5.20 2.86
CA THR A 20 3.04 4.85 3.22
C THR A 20 2.59 5.59 4.47
N PHE A 21 3.42 5.61 5.52
CA PHE A 21 3.13 6.36 6.74
C PHE A 21 3.01 7.86 6.48
N THR A 22 3.96 8.45 5.76
CA THR A 22 3.96 9.88 5.43
C THR A 22 2.74 10.26 4.59
N SER A 23 2.37 9.46 3.59
CA SER A 23 1.15 9.69 2.80
C SER A 23 -0.13 9.58 3.63
N ALA A 24 -0.18 8.66 4.61
CA ALA A 24 -1.30 8.56 5.55
C ALA A 24 -1.43 9.82 6.42
N VAL A 25 -0.32 10.32 6.96
CA VAL A 25 -0.28 11.56 7.77
C VAL A 25 -0.75 12.76 6.96
N TYR A 26 -0.28 12.92 5.72
CA TYR A 26 -0.72 14.00 4.84
C TYR A 26 -2.20 13.87 4.49
N SER A 27 -2.66 12.69 4.08
CA SER A 27 -4.07 12.44 3.76
C SER A 27 -4.99 12.75 4.95
N TYR A 28 -4.59 12.35 6.17
CA TYR A 28 -5.34 12.65 7.39
C TYR A 28 -5.37 14.16 7.70
N SER A 29 -4.24 14.85 7.48
CA SER A 29 -4.15 16.30 7.67
C SER A 29 -5.09 17.05 6.71
N TYR A 30 -5.14 16.64 5.43
CA TYR A 30 -6.09 17.17 4.46
C TYR A 30 -7.54 16.91 4.87
N PHE A 31 -7.86 15.70 5.33
CA PHE A 31 -9.20 15.38 5.81
C PHE A 31 -9.63 16.26 7.00
N ARG A 32 -8.73 16.47 7.98
CA ARG A 32 -9.00 17.37 9.11
C ARG A 32 -9.23 18.81 8.67
N TYR A 33 -8.45 19.29 7.72
CA TYR A 33 -8.60 20.64 7.17
C TYR A 33 -9.94 20.81 6.44
N LEU A 34 -10.32 19.85 5.59
CA LEU A 34 -11.62 19.87 4.91
C LEU A 34 -12.79 19.75 5.91
N LYS A 35 -12.65 18.94 6.96
CA LYS A 35 -13.65 18.84 8.04
C LYS A 35 -13.83 20.16 8.79
N TYR A 36 -12.75 20.89 9.04
CA TYR A 36 -12.81 22.21 9.68
C TYR A 36 -13.63 23.18 8.83
N HIS A 37 -13.31 23.30 7.54
CA HIS A 37 -14.04 24.19 6.63
C HIS A 37 -15.46 23.70 6.28
N TYR A 38 -15.73 22.40 6.39
CA TYR A 38 -17.10 21.88 6.30
C TYR A 38 -17.98 22.47 7.39
N ASN A 39 -17.50 22.44 8.64
CA ASN A 39 -18.24 22.98 9.77
C ASN A 39 -18.47 24.49 9.62
N GLU A 40 -17.51 25.21 9.03
CA GLU A 40 -17.64 26.64 8.70
C GLU A 40 -18.70 26.90 7.61
N LEU A 41 -18.71 26.13 6.52
CA LEU A 41 -19.70 26.29 5.46
C LEU A 41 -21.12 25.96 5.92
N VAL A 42 -21.26 24.98 6.82
CA VAL A 42 -22.55 24.63 7.44
C VAL A 42 -22.99 25.71 8.44
N SER A 43 -22.08 26.23 9.26
CA SER A 43 -22.43 27.25 10.27
C SER A 43 -22.86 28.58 9.65
N ILE A 44 -22.27 28.96 8.51
CA ILE A 44 -22.64 30.18 7.76
C ILE A 44 -23.91 29.95 6.89
N LYS A 45 -24.54 28.77 6.96
CA LYS A 45 -25.75 28.38 6.19
C LYS A 45 -25.59 28.41 4.66
N TYR A 46 -24.36 28.30 4.13
CA TYR A 46 -24.14 28.16 2.69
C TYR A 46 -24.64 26.80 2.17
N ILE A 47 -24.68 25.78 3.02
CA ILE A 47 -25.11 24.42 2.69
C ILE A 47 -26.42 24.11 3.42
N LYS A 48 -27.50 23.90 2.66
CA LYS A 48 -28.74 23.31 3.18
C LYS A 48 -28.69 21.80 2.95
N LEU A 49 -28.59 21.05 4.03
CA LEU A 49 -28.65 19.59 3.99
C LEU A 49 -30.09 19.13 3.78
N THR A 50 -30.25 18.03 3.05
CA THR A 50 -31.51 17.32 2.78
C THR A 50 -31.56 16.04 3.64
N ASP A 51 -32.69 15.34 3.69
CA ASP A 51 -32.82 14.10 4.47
C ASP A 51 -32.06 12.91 3.86
N LYS A 52 -31.71 12.99 2.57
CA LYS A 52 -31.03 11.90 1.85
C LYS A 52 -29.52 12.03 1.93
N PHE A 53 -28.87 10.95 2.37
CA PHE A 53 -27.42 10.86 2.49
C PHE A 53 -26.68 11.09 1.14
N SER A 54 -27.16 10.50 0.05
CA SER A 54 -26.51 10.63 -1.27
C SER A 54 -26.54 12.07 -1.80
N GLU A 55 -27.66 12.77 -1.60
CA GLU A 55 -27.82 14.18 -1.99
C GLU A 55 -26.90 15.05 -1.13
N ASN A 56 -26.86 14.84 0.19
CA ASN A 56 -25.93 15.51 1.10
C ASN A 56 -24.47 15.31 0.70
N LEU A 57 -24.07 14.07 0.40
CA LEU A 57 -22.72 13.77 -0.03
C LEU A 57 -22.34 14.56 -1.29
N SER A 58 -23.24 14.59 -2.29
CA SER A 58 -23.00 15.33 -3.53
C SER A 58 -22.89 16.85 -3.32
N ILE A 59 -23.73 17.42 -2.45
CA ILE A 59 -23.71 18.85 -2.12
C ILE A 59 -22.40 19.20 -1.41
N ILE A 60 -21.98 18.39 -0.45
CA ILE A 60 -20.74 18.60 0.31
C ILE A 60 -19.54 18.52 -0.62
N VAL A 61 -19.44 17.47 -1.44
CA VAL A 61 -18.33 17.30 -2.39
C VAL A 61 -18.28 18.48 -3.36
N ARG A 62 -19.42 18.91 -3.90
CA ARG A 62 -19.49 20.07 -4.81
C ARG A 62 -19.07 21.37 -4.12
N ALA A 63 -19.51 21.62 -2.89
CA ALA A 63 -19.15 22.80 -2.13
C ALA A 63 -17.64 22.83 -1.82
N MET A 64 -17.08 21.70 -1.39
CA MET A 64 -15.65 21.54 -1.14
C MET A 64 -14.81 21.80 -2.37
N ILE A 65 -15.22 21.22 -3.51
CA ILE A 65 -14.54 21.46 -4.78
C ILE A 65 -14.67 22.94 -5.17
N MET A 66 -15.84 23.57 -5.09
CA MET A 66 -16.01 24.95 -5.54
C MET A 66 -15.19 25.96 -4.73
N HIS A 67 -15.16 25.82 -3.40
CA HIS A 67 -14.51 26.78 -2.50
C HIS A 67 -13.03 26.44 -2.22
N TYR A 68 -12.67 25.15 -2.19
CA TYR A 68 -11.34 24.67 -1.82
C TYR A 68 -10.78 23.70 -2.88
N LYS A 69 -10.83 24.12 -4.16
CA LYS A 69 -10.39 23.33 -5.34
C LYS A 69 -9.05 22.65 -5.15
N MET A 70 -8.04 23.46 -4.81
CA MET A 70 -6.65 22.99 -4.72
C MET A 70 -6.49 21.96 -3.61
N VAL A 71 -7.00 22.26 -2.41
CA VAL A 71 -6.88 21.40 -1.23
C VAL A 71 -7.67 20.11 -1.39
N SER A 72 -8.87 20.18 -1.95
CA SER A 72 -9.70 19.00 -2.20
C SER A 72 -9.04 18.08 -3.24
N GLY A 73 -8.48 18.66 -4.31
CA GLY A 73 -7.79 17.91 -5.36
C GLY A 73 -6.50 17.26 -4.87
N THR A 74 -5.64 17.99 -4.17
CA THR A 74 -4.39 17.44 -3.62
C THR A 74 -4.65 16.42 -2.51
N GLY A 75 -5.66 16.65 -1.67
CA GLY A 75 -6.09 15.70 -0.64
C GLY A 75 -6.58 14.38 -1.23
N LEU A 76 -7.40 14.43 -2.29
CA LEU A 76 -7.86 13.23 -2.99
C LEU A 76 -6.69 12.47 -3.65
N ALA A 77 -5.79 13.18 -4.33
CA ALA A 77 -4.62 12.57 -4.95
C ALA A 77 -3.72 11.87 -3.91
N MET A 78 -3.46 12.52 -2.78
CA MET A 78 -2.67 11.94 -1.69
C MET A 78 -3.35 10.71 -1.07
N PHE A 79 -4.68 10.73 -0.92
CA PHE A 79 -5.43 9.58 -0.43
C PHE A 79 -5.33 8.38 -1.38
N LEU A 80 -5.44 8.60 -2.69
CA LEU A 80 -5.27 7.53 -3.68
C LEU A 80 -3.85 6.96 -3.68
N VAL A 81 -2.83 7.82 -3.60
CA VAL A 81 -1.43 7.39 -3.47
C VAL A 81 -1.24 6.55 -2.21
N PHE A 82 -1.79 6.99 -1.07
CA PHE A 82 -1.74 6.23 0.17
C PHE A 82 -2.36 4.83 0.01
N LEU A 83 -3.55 4.72 -0.60
CA LEU A 83 -4.19 3.41 -0.82
C LEU A 83 -3.34 2.49 -1.70
N MET A 84 -2.80 3.01 -2.81
CA MET A 84 -1.92 2.24 -3.70
C MET A 84 -0.67 1.75 -2.96
N LEU A 85 -0.02 2.62 -2.19
CA LEU A 85 1.16 2.27 -1.40
C LEU A 85 0.83 1.27 -0.28
N LEU A 86 -0.34 1.38 0.34
CA LEU A 86 -0.78 0.45 1.38
C LEU A 86 -0.93 -0.97 0.82
N PHE A 87 -1.65 -1.13 -0.29
CA PHE A 87 -1.78 -2.44 -0.95
C PHE A 87 -0.43 -3.02 -1.35
N PHE A 88 0.42 -2.19 -1.95
CA PHE A 88 1.75 -2.61 -2.35
C PHE A 88 2.63 -2.98 -1.15
N THR A 89 2.54 -2.27 -0.03
CA THR A 89 3.26 -2.60 1.21
C THR A 89 2.80 -3.94 1.77
N ILE A 90 1.49 -4.17 1.86
CA ILE A 90 0.91 -5.44 2.32
C ILE A 90 1.40 -6.60 1.44
N GLN A 91 1.40 -6.40 0.12
CA GLN A 91 1.88 -7.38 -0.83
C GLN A 91 3.37 -7.71 -0.61
N GLN A 92 4.23 -6.70 -0.42
CA GLN A 92 5.66 -6.94 -0.14
C GLN A 92 5.88 -7.65 1.20
N MET A 93 5.13 -7.30 2.25
CA MET A 93 5.19 -7.99 3.54
C MET A 93 4.75 -9.45 3.44
N TYR A 94 3.76 -9.75 2.60
CA TYR A 94 3.35 -11.12 2.30
C TYR A 94 4.46 -11.91 1.60
N TYR A 95 5.12 -11.31 0.60
CA TYR A 95 6.24 -11.95 -0.11
C TYR A 95 7.43 -12.24 0.79
N ILE A 96 7.78 -11.31 1.67
CA ILE A 96 8.83 -11.53 2.69
C ILE A 96 8.41 -12.67 3.62
N SER A 97 7.14 -12.70 4.06
CA SER A 97 6.64 -13.77 4.93
C SER A 97 6.75 -15.17 4.31
N LYS A 98 6.78 -15.27 2.97
CA LYS A 98 6.92 -16.52 2.22
C LYS A 98 8.32 -16.80 1.69
N ASN A 99 9.27 -15.87 1.86
CA ASN A 99 10.58 -15.90 1.21
C ASN A 99 10.49 -16.18 -0.29
N VAL A 100 9.63 -15.42 -0.99
CA VAL A 100 9.44 -15.54 -2.44
C VAL A 100 9.70 -14.20 -3.09
N THR A 101 10.52 -14.18 -4.13
CA THR A 101 10.69 -13.00 -4.98
C THR A 101 9.54 -12.87 -5.98
N GLN A 102 9.28 -11.66 -6.49
CA GLN A 102 8.22 -11.45 -7.50
C GLN A 102 8.42 -12.35 -8.74
N ILE A 103 9.67 -12.54 -9.16
CA ILE A 103 10.01 -13.37 -10.32
C ILE A 103 9.70 -14.85 -10.07
N GLU A 104 9.92 -15.34 -8.84
CA GLU A 104 9.60 -16.71 -8.46
C GLU A 104 8.11 -16.93 -8.34
N LEU A 105 7.36 -15.95 -7.84
CA LEU A 105 5.90 -16.03 -7.75
C LEU A 105 5.27 -16.23 -9.13
N ASP A 106 5.70 -15.46 -10.14
CA ASP A 106 5.21 -15.59 -11.50
C ASP A 106 5.50 -16.97 -12.10
N LYS A 107 6.68 -17.53 -11.80
CA LYS A 107 7.07 -18.88 -12.20
C LYS A 107 6.20 -19.94 -11.52
N TYR A 108 6.00 -19.82 -10.21
CA TYR A 108 5.16 -20.74 -9.45
C TYR A 108 3.72 -20.70 -9.94
N GLU A 109 3.14 -19.53 -10.17
CA GLU A 109 1.79 -19.43 -10.74
C GLU A 109 1.68 -19.99 -12.16
N TYR A 110 2.71 -19.81 -12.99
CA TYR A 110 2.76 -20.39 -14.34
C TYR A 110 2.81 -21.92 -14.29
N GLU A 111 3.66 -22.49 -13.44
CA GLU A 111 3.75 -23.93 -13.24
C GLU A 111 2.47 -24.51 -12.64
N ASP A 112 1.89 -23.86 -11.63
CA ASP A 112 0.63 -24.29 -11.03
C ASP A 112 -0.52 -24.27 -12.03
N ARG A 113 -0.59 -23.26 -12.91
CA ARG A 113 -1.60 -23.22 -14.00
C ARG A 113 -1.41 -24.37 -15.00
N ARG A 114 -0.16 -24.70 -15.35
CA ARG A 114 0.13 -25.85 -16.23
C ARG A 114 -0.18 -27.20 -15.57
N ARG A 115 0.10 -27.35 -14.27
CA ARG A 115 -0.16 -28.57 -13.50
C ARG A 115 -1.62 -28.73 -13.10
N LYS A 116 -2.40 -27.66 -12.96
CA LYS A 116 -3.87 -27.79 -12.82
C LYS A 116 -4.54 -28.43 -14.04
N GLN A 117 -3.86 -28.42 -15.19
CA GLN A 117 -4.32 -29.11 -16.41
C GLN A 117 -3.80 -30.56 -16.50
N GLN A 118 -2.82 -30.95 -15.68
CA GLN A 118 -2.18 -32.27 -15.70
C GLN A 118 -1.87 -32.69 -14.26
N VAL A 119 -2.60 -33.66 -13.70
CA VAL A 119 -2.51 -34.10 -12.28
C VAL A 119 -1.06 -34.32 -11.84
N TYR A 120 -0.44 -33.29 -11.26
CA TYR A 120 0.93 -33.27 -10.76
C TYR A 120 0.97 -32.63 -9.37
N ASP A 121 1.95 -33.03 -8.57
CA ASP A 121 2.17 -32.50 -7.22
C ASP A 121 2.47 -30.99 -7.23
N PRO A 122 2.06 -30.25 -6.18
CA PRO A 122 2.25 -28.80 -6.07
C PRO A 122 3.73 -28.42 -5.97
N VAL A 123 4.08 -27.22 -6.45
CA VAL A 123 5.45 -26.70 -6.33
C VAL A 123 5.71 -26.31 -4.87
N ILE A 124 6.68 -26.97 -4.24
CA ILE A 124 7.08 -26.70 -2.86
C ILE A 124 8.15 -25.60 -2.85
N ASN A 125 7.91 -24.52 -2.09
CA ASN A 125 8.92 -23.48 -1.91
C ASN A 125 10.02 -23.96 -0.96
N ILE A 126 11.19 -24.26 -1.50
CA ILE A 126 12.37 -24.71 -0.74
C ILE A 126 13.04 -23.59 0.08
N TYR A 127 12.69 -22.33 -0.20
CA TYR A 127 13.25 -21.16 0.50
C TYR A 127 12.40 -20.71 1.69
N ASP A 128 11.19 -21.25 1.88
CA ASP A 128 10.33 -20.89 3.02
C ASP A 128 10.82 -21.58 4.29
N ASN A 129 11.58 -20.85 5.11
CA ASN A 129 12.09 -21.30 6.41
C ASN A 129 11.12 -20.97 7.57
N GLY A 130 9.91 -20.51 7.24
CA GLY A 130 8.92 -20.03 8.19
C GLY A 130 9.01 -18.51 8.42
N VAL A 131 7.86 -17.90 8.71
CA VAL A 131 7.67 -16.42 8.74
C VAL A 131 8.77 -15.71 9.53
N PHE A 132 9.06 -16.15 10.76
CA PHE A 132 10.06 -15.49 11.59
C PHE A 132 11.47 -15.48 10.96
N TRP A 133 11.91 -16.62 10.42
CA TRP A 133 13.23 -16.75 9.81
C TRP A 133 13.33 -16.00 8.49
N ASN A 134 12.28 -16.04 7.66
CA ASN A 134 12.23 -15.30 6.41
C ASN A 134 12.35 -13.79 6.65
N TRP A 135 11.69 -13.26 7.69
CA TRP A 135 11.82 -11.86 8.08
C TRP A 135 13.21 -11.51 8.61
N MET A 136 13.81 -12.40 9.40
CA MET A 136 15.20 -12.22 9.87
C MET A 136 16.19 -12.19 8.71
N GLU A 137 16.08 -13.09 7.73
CA GLU A 137 16.90 -13.09 6.51
C GLU A 137 16.73 -11.79 5.71
N CYS A 138 15.51 -11.29 5.60
CA CYS A 138 15.24 -10.02 4.91
C CYS A 138 15.87 -8.82 5.63
N LEU A 139 15.72 -8.71 6.96
CA LEU A 139 16.20 -7.55 7.73
C LEU A 139 17.72 -7.60 7.96
N PHE A 140 18.23 -8.81 8.23
CA PHE A 140 19.62 -9.10 8.56
C PHE A 140 20.21 -10.14 7.59
N PRO A 141 20.34 -9.81 6.29
CA PRO A 141 20.90 -10.74 5.31
C PRO A 141 22.32 -11.15 5.70
N PRO A 142 22.67 -12.44 5.54
CA PRO A 142 24.00 -12.94 5.86
C PRO A 142 25.07 -12.21 5.03
N SER A 143 26.17 -11.84 5.68
CA SER A 143 27.33 -11.25 5.01
C SER A 143 27.87 -12.23 3.95
N PRO A 144 28.31 -11.76 2.77
CA PRO A 144 28.87 -12.62 1.73
C PRO A 144 30.08 -13.45 2.19
N HIS A 145 30.75 -13.06 3.28
CA HIS A 145 31.86 -13.81 3.86
C HIS A 145 31.46 -14.95 4.79
N ASN A 146 30.18 -15.09 5.15
CA ASN A 146 29.68 -16.13 6.06
C ASN A 146 28.71 -17.11 5.38
N LYS A 147 28.61 -17.10 4.04
CA LYS A 147 28.04 -18.24 3.31
C LYS A 147 29.14 -19.32 3.26
N ALA A 148 29.34 -20.00 4.39
CA ALA A 148 30.16 -21.20 4.44
C ALA A 148 29.50 -22.28 3.57
N ASP A 149 30.36 -23.00 2.85
CA ASP A 149 30.05 -24.15 1.99
C ASP A 149 29.09 -25.17 2.63
#